data_AF-T1BKJ9-F1
#
_entry.id   AF-T1BKJ9-F1
#
_cell.length_a   1.000
_cell.length_b   1.000
_cell.length_c   1.000
_cell.angle_alpha   90.00
_cell.angle_beta   90.00
_cell.angle_gamma   90.00
#
_symmetry.space_group_name_H-M   'P 1'
#
loop_
_entity.id
_entity.type
_entity.pdbx_description
1 polymer ?
#
loop_
_entity_poly.entity_id
_entity_poly.type
_entity_poly.pdbx_seq_one_letter_code
_entity_poly.pdbx_strand_id
1 'polypeptide(L)'
;MAGSPYASALGRFKALQPTLLTKDAVSALARAKDLSDILKLLEPTVYGPELVRAGATYRGTAVLEVAINHVFVRRQRLLIEAASFAGKPVMRAYLRRWDIENIGLILSAKAEGRPVSETESFLVSSREIPAGLFAGTMGLDDFRSLLALPTLDAVATQLVRYGYGGVLLPLLETYARTHDIFPLLTALQRDYYRTLLESSKFFQG
;
A
#
# COMPACT_ATOMS: atom_id res chain seq x y z
N MET A 1 12.30 -33.99 15.96
CA MET A 1 11.59 -32.74 16.33
C MET A 1 11.32 -31.95 15.06
N ALA A 2 10.06 -31.86 14.62
CA ALA A 2 9.73 -31.00 13.49
C ALA A 2 9.90 -29.54 13.96
N GLY A 3 10.78 -28.78 13.30
CA GLY A 3 10.97 -27.36 13.60
C GLY A 3 9.68 -26.58 13.38
N SER A 4 9.48 -25.51 14.15
CA SER A 4 8.31 -24.63 14.00
C SER A 4 8.16 -24.18 12.53
N PRO A 5 6.95 -24.21 11.95
CA PRO A 5 6.72 -23.79 10.55
C PRO A 5 7.05 -22.31 10.32
N TYR A 6 7.27 -21.55 11.39
CA TYR A 6 7.64 -20.13 11.37
C TYR A 6 9.16 -19.89 11.42
N ALA A 7 9.99 -20.91 11.66
CA ALA A 7 11.42 -20.73 11.86
C ALA A 7 12.14 -20.14 10.63
N SER A 8 11.77 -20.59 9.42
CA SER A 8 12.34 -20.05 8.18
C SER A 8 11.90 -18.60 7.94
N ALA A 9 10.62 -18.29 8.17
CA ALA A 9 10.07 -16.94 8.06
C ALA A 9 10.79 -15.98 9.02
N LEU A 10 10.97 -16.39 10.28
CA LEU A 10 11.69 -15.64 11.29
C LEU A 10 13.16 -15.43 10.93
N GLY A 11 13.84 -16.46 10.39
CA GLY A 11 15.22 -16.34 9.92
C GLY A 11 15.38 -15.31 8.81
N ARG A 12 14.48 -15.34 7.81
CA ARG A 12 14.45 -14.35 6.72
C ARG A 12 14.16 -12.95 7.23
N PHE A 13 13.24 -12.80 8.18
CA PHE A 13 12.96 -11.50 8.82
C PHE A 13 14.19 -10.97 9.56
N LYS A 14 14.85 -11.80 10.38
CA LYS A 14 16.07 -11.43 11.11
C LYS A 14 17.20 -11.05 10.17
N ALA A 15 17.32 -11.68 9.00
CA ALA A 15 18.31 -11.30 8.00
C ALA A 15 18.08 -9.90 7.41
N LEU A 16 16.83 -9.39 7.41
CA LEU A 16 16.51 -8.04 6.95
C LEU A 16 16.72 -6.97 8.04
N GLN A 17 16.67 -7.35 9.32
CA GLN A 17 16.70 -6.40 10.43
C GLN A 17 17.96 -5.49 10.45
N PRO A 18 19.19 -5.98 10.16
CA PRO A 18 20.38 -5.12 10.09
C PRO A 18 20.33 -4.07 8.98
N THR A 19 19.45 -4.25 8.00
CA THR A 19 19.29 -3.35 6.85
C THR A 19 18.27 -2.23 7.09
N LEU A 20 17.69 -2.16 8.29
CA LEU A 20 16.87 -1.03 8.71
C LEU A 20 17.76 0.17 9.05
N LEU A 21 17.23 1.37 8.87
CA LEU A 21 17.96 2.58 9.25
C LEU A 21 18.18 2.58 10.77
N THR A 22 19.43 2.81 11.17
CA THR A 22 19.78 2.96 12.58
C THR A 22 19.25 4.29 13.12
N LYS A 23 19.16 4.42 14.44
CA LYS A 23 18.77 5.67 15.09
C LYS A 23 19.66 6.86 14.68
N ASP A 24 20.95 6.60 14.51
CA ASP A 24 21.92 7.61 14.08
C ASP A 24 21.70 8.00 12.62
N ALA A 25 21.42 7.04 11.74
CA ALA A 25 21.07 7.32 10.35
C ALA A 25 19.78 8.17 10.25
N VAL A 26 18.75 7.86 11.04
CA VAL A 26 17.52 8.67 11.10
C VAL A 26 17.80 10.08 11.63
N SER A 27 18.67 10.20 12.63
CA SER A 27 19.08 11.49 13.19
C SER A 27 19.90 12.33 12.20
N ALA A 28 20.74 11.68 11.38
CA ALA A 28 21.47 12.33 10.29
C ALA A 28 20.52 12.83 9.20
N LEU A 29 19.52 12.03 8.81
CA LEU A 29 18.49 12.42 7.84
C LEU A 29 17.68 13.63 8.33
N ALA A 30 17.32 13.66 9.62
CA ALA A 30 16.59 14.79 10.20
C ALA A 30 17.40 16.11 10.23
N ARG A 31 18.73 16.02 10.13
CA ARG A 31 19.64 17.18 10.08
C ARG A 31 20.08 17.52 8.65
N ALA A 32 19.63 16.78 7.66
CA ALA A 32 19.94 17.05 6.26
C ALA A 32 19.38 18.42 5.85
N LYS A 33 20.14 19.18 5.07
CA LYS A 33 19.77 20.56 4.71
C LYS A 33 18.80 20.60 3.54
N ASP A 34 18.91 19.63 2.65
CA ASP A 34 18.11 19.53 1.44
C ASP A 34 17.94 18.07 0.99
N LEU A 35 17.21 17.89 -0.10
CA LEU A 35 16.97 16.59 -0.71
C LEU A 35 18.26 15.92 -1.18
N SER A 36 19.25 16.66 -1.68
CA SER A 36 20.50 16.07 -2.16
C SER A 36 21.29 15.44 -1.02
N ASP A 37 21.31 16.10 0.15
CA ASP A 37 21.90 15.55 1.36
C ASP A 37 21.18 14.26 1.82
N ILE A 38 19.84 14.25 1.76
CA ILE A 38 19.04 13.05 2.06
C ILE A 38 19.41 11.90 1.12
N LEU A 39 19.48 12.16 -0.19
CA LEU A 39 19.81 11.14 -1.19
C LEU A 39 21.20 10.54 -0.95
N LYS A 40 22.21 11.36 -0.66
CA LYS A 40 23.57 10.88 -0.33
C LYS A 40 23.61 10.02 0.93
N LEU A 41 22.85 10.39 1.96
CA LEU A 41 22.76 9.61 3.21
C LEU A 41 22.09 8.25 3.00
N LEU A 42 21.14 8.17 2.06
CA LEU A 42 20.41 6.93 1.75
C LEU A 42 21.10 6.07 0.69
N GLU A 43 21.97 6.63 -0.14
CA GLU A 43 22.73 5.92 -1.19
C GLU A 43 23.45 4.65 -0.70
N PRO A 44 24.19 4.63 0.43
CA PRO A 44 24.88 3.42 0.89
C PRO A 44 23.95 2.37 1.52
N THR A 45 22.64 2.63 1.59
CA THR A 45 21.67 1.74 2.24
C THR A 45 20.93 0.88 1.20
N VAL A 46 19.97 0.07 1.66
CA VAL A 46 19.07 -0.69 0.76
C VAL A 46 18.25 0.17 -0.21
N TYR A 47 18.15 1.48 0.05
CA TYR A 47 17.40 2.41 -0.78
C TYR A 47 18.22 2.85 -2.00
N GLY A 48 19.55 2.86 -1.94
CA GLY A 48 20.45 3.35 -3.00
C GLY A 48 20.12 2.84 -4.40
N PRO A 49 20.03 1.51 -4.63
CA PRO A 49 19.70 0.97 -5.95
C PRO A 49 18.35 1.44 -6.50
N GLU A 50 17.35 1.63 -5.63
CA GLU A 50 16.04 2.17 -6.04
C GLU A 50 16.09 3.67 -6.28
N LEU A 51 16.90 4.42 -5.53
CA LEU A 51 17.09 5.86 -5.74
C LEU A 51 17.72 6.13 -7.11
N VAL A 52 18.71 5.33 -7.52
CA VAL A 52 19.32 5.41 -8.86
C VAL A 52 18.29 5.11 -9.94
N ARG A 53 17.51 4.02 -9.78
CA ARG A 53 16.45 3.66 -10.73
C ARG A 53 15.36 4.75 -10.83
N ALA A 54 14.87 5.24 -9.69
CA ALA A 54 13.87 6.29 -9.66
C ALA A 54 14.42 7.61 -10.23
N GLY A 55 15.68 7.94 -9.96
CA GLY A 55 16.36 9.12 -10.48
C GLY A 55 16.50 9.17 -12.01
N ALA A 56 16.41 8.03 -12.70
CA ALA A 56 16.35 8.01 -14.17
C ALA A 56 15.05 8.64 -14.72
N THR A 57 13.99 8.63 -13.92
CA THR A 57 12.63 8.99 -14.36
C THR A 57 12.05 10.17 -13.61
N TYR A 58 12.28 10.24 -12.32
CA TYR A 58 11.67 11.20 -11.41
C TYR A 58 12.64 12.33 -11.07
N ARG A 59 12.08 13.42 -10.54
CA ARG A 59 12.82 14.60 -10.07
C ARG A 59 12.24 15.03 -8.73
N GLY A 60 13.04 15.75 -7.94
CA GLY A 60 12.62 16.22 -6.63
C GLY A 60 12.21 15.07 -5.68
N THR A 61 11.26 15.34 -4.81
CA THR A 61 10.82 14.42 -3.74
C THR A 61 10.23 13.12 -4.26
N ALA A 62 9.68 13.13 -5.49
CA ALA A 62 9.12 11.93 -6.13
C ALA A 62 10.16 10.81 -6.31
N VAL A 63 11.45 11.14 -6.47
CA VAL A 63 12.54 10.13 -6.52
C VAL A 63 12.57 9.32 -5.22
N LEU A 64 12.45 10.01 -4.08
CA LEU A 64 12.50 9.42 -2.76
C LEU A 64 11.25 8.57 -2.49
N GLU A 65 10.07 9.13 -2.77
CA GLU A 65 8.78 8.46 -2.57
C GLU A 65 8.73 7.12 -3.31
N VAL A 66 9.03 7.14 -4.61
CA VAL A 66 9.00 5.94 -5.45
C VAL A 66 10.02 4.92 -5.00
N ALA A 67 11.24 5.36 -4.71
CA ALA A 67 12.30 4.45 -4.26
C ALA A 67 11.94 3.76 -2.93
N ILE A 68 11.43 4.52 -1.96
CA ILE A 68 11.00 3.98 -0.67
C ILE A 68 9.83 3.00 -0.86
N ASN A 69 8.83 3.38 -1.66
CA ASN A 69 7.66 2.54 -1.93
C ASN A 69 8.08 1.21 -2.58
N HIS A 70 9.01 1.25 -3.53
CA HIS A 70 9.56 0.04 -4.15
C HIS A 70 10.28 -0.87 -3.14
N VAL A 71 11.15 -0.31 -2.29
CA VAL A 71 11.82 -1.09 -1.23
C VAL A 71 10.77 -1.71 -0.30
N PHE A 72 9.76 -0.95 0.09
CA PHE A 72 8.69 -1.42 0.98
C PHE A 72 7.89 -2.56 0.36
N VAL A 73 7.35 -2.39 -0.85
CA VAL A 73 6.55 -3.41 -1.55
C VAL A 73 7.35 -4.70 -1.72
N ARG A 74 8.61 -4.59 -2.16
CA ARG A 74 9.48 -5.75 -2.34
C ARG A 74 9.70 -6.50 -1.02
N ARG A 75 9.99 -5.78 0.07
CA ARG A 75 10.17 -6.39 1.40
C ARG A 75 8.89 -7.07 1.88
N GLN A 76 7.73 -6.45 1.70
CA GLN A 76 6.45 -7.06 2.08
C GLN A 76 6.19 -8.36 1.29
N ARG A 77 6.41 -8.35 -0.03
CA ARG A 77 6.29 -9.57 -0.86
C ARG A 77 7.18 -10.69 -0.35
N LEU A 78 8.45 -10.38 -0.07
CA LEU A 78 9.40 -11.35 0.49
C LEU A 78 8.91 -11.94 1.83
N LEU A 79 8.33 -11.11 2.71
CA LEU A 79 7.82 -11.56 4.00
C LEU A 79 6.56 -12.43 3.86
N ILE A 80 5.64 -12.11 2.96
CA ILE A 80 4.45 -12.92 2.68
C ILE A 80 4.85 -14.27 2.06
N GLU A 81 5.79 -14.27 1.12
CA GLU A 81 6.30 -15.49 0.48
C GLU A 81 6.99 -16.40 1.51
N ALA A 82 7.74 -15.80 2.43
CA ALA A 82 8.41 -16.49 3.51
C ALA A 82 7.45 -17.00 4.60
N ALA A 83 6.28 -16.37 4.77
CA ALA A 83 5.32 -16.76 5.80
C ALA A 83 4.80 -18.18 5.57
N SER A 84 4.62 -18.92 6.67
CA SER A 84 4.01 -20.25 6.64
C SER A 84 2.58 -20.18 6.08
N PHE A 85 2.06 -21.31 5.60
CA PHE A 85 0.70 -21.38 5.09
C PHE A 85 -0.33 -20.83 6.08
N ALA A 86 -0.19 -21.14 7.37
CA ALA A 86 -1.04 -20.63 8.44
C ALA A 86 -0.88 -19.12 8.71
N GLY A 87 0.28 -18.52 8.42
CA GLY A 87 0.52 -17.07 8.60
C GLY A 87 0.10 -16.20 7.42
N LYS A 88 -0.06 -16.77 6.22
CA LYS A 88 -0.44 -16.01 5.02
C LYS A 88 -1.81 -15.30 5.14
N PRO A 89 -2.86 -15.88 5.74
CA PRO A 89 -4.14 -15.19 5.91
C PRO A 89 -4.03 -13.89 6.71
N VAL A 90 -3.38 -13.91 7.88
CA VAL A 90 -3.23 -12.70 8.72
C VAL A 90 -2.33 -11.66 8.06
N MET A 91 -1.26 -12.08 7.37
CA MET A 91 -0.41 -11.17 6.60
C MET A 91 -1.16 -10.50 5.45
N ARG A 92 -1.98 -11.25 4.71
CA ARG A 92 -2.83 -10.69 3.65
C ARG A 92 -3.88 -9.74 4.21
N ALA A 93 -4.53 -10.10 5.32
CA ALA A 93 -5.50 -9.23 5.98
C ALA A 93 -4.87 -7.92 6.43
N TYR A 94 -3.64 -7.95 6.97
CA TYR A 94 -2.89 -6.74 7.35
C TYR A 94 -2.57 -5.86 6.14
N LEU A 95 -2.17 -6.46 5.03
CA LEU A 95 -1.78 -5.71 3.84
C LEU A 95 -2.95 -5.11 3.04
N ARG A 96 -4.19 -5.58 3.26
CA ARG A 96 -5.41 -4.93 2.74
C ARG A 96 -5.53 -3.47 3.14
N ARG A 97 -4.80 -3.01 4.16
CA ARG A 97 -4.70 -1.59 4.52
C ARG A 97 -4.37 -0.72 3.32
N TRP A 98 -3.38 -1.12 2.52
CA TRP A 98 -2.92 -0.33 1.38
C TRP A 98 -3.94 -0.33 0.25
N ASP A 99 -4.63 -1.46 0.04
CA ASP A 99 -5.75 -1.49 -0.91
C ASP A 99 -6.83 -0.48 -0.50
N ILE A 100 -7.15 -0.42 0.79
CA ILE A 100 -8.20 0.48 1.30
C ILE A 100 -7.80 1.94 1.24
N GLU A 101 -6.54 2.28 1.52
CA GLU A 101 -6.03 3.63 1.36
C GLU A 101 -6.13 4.07 -0.12
N ASN A 102 -5.71 3.22 -1.06
CA ASN A 102 -5.82 3.50 -2.50
C ASN A 102 -7.27 3.55 -3.00
N ILE A 103 -8.13 2.61 -2.57
CA ILE A 103 -9.56 2.63 -2.88
C ILE A 103 -10.18 3.92 -2.34
N GLY A 104 -9.89 4.28 -1.09
CA GLY A 104 -10.40 5.51 -0.48
C GLY A 104 -10.02 6.75 -1.29
N LEU A 105 -8.78 6.83 -1.76
CA LEU A 105 -8.33 7.92 -2.63
C LEU A 105 -9.13 7.97 -3.95
N ILE A 106 -9.37 6.82 -4.59
CA ILE A 106 -10.21 6.74 -5.80
C ILE A 106 -11.64 7.18 -5.52
N LEU A 107 -12.25 6.67 -4.45
CA LEU A 107 -13.64 7.00 -4.09
C LEU A 107 -13.79 8.50 -3.81
N SER A 108 -12.87 9.09 -3.03
CA SER A 108 -12.88 10.53 -2.73
C SER A 108 -12.71 11.37 -3.99
N ALA A 109 -11.76 11.02 -4.86
CA ALA A 109 -11.56 11.73 -6.12
C ALA A 109 -12.82 11.71 -7.01
N LYS A 110 -13.49 10.54 -7.09
CA LYS A 110 -14.74 10.41 -7.85
C LYS A 110 -15.89 11.20 -7.22
N ALA A 111 -15.97 11.23 -5.89
CA ALA A 111 -16.97 12.02 -5.18
C ALA A 111 -16.78 13.53 -5.40
N GLU A 112 -15.53 13.99 -5.45
CA GLU A 112 -15.17 15.40 -5.68
C GLU A 112 -15.17 15.79 -7.16
N GLY A 113 -15.41 14.84 -8.07
CA GLY A 113 -15.37 15.09 -9.52
C GLY A 113 -13.97 15.44 -10.05
N ARG A 114 -12.90 15.03 -9.35
CA ARG A 114 -11.53 15.28 -9.79
C ARG A 114 -11.22 14.54 -11.09
N PRO A 115 -10.43 15.16 -11.98
CA PRO A 115 -10.01 14.48 -13.20
C PRO A 115 -9.15 13.25 -12.86
N VAL A 116 -9.25 12.23 -13.70
CA VAL A 116 -8.50 10.97 -13.52
C VAL A 116 -7.01 11.24 -13.44
N SER A 117 -6.47 12.16 -14.24
CA SER A 117 -5.04 12.50 -14.27
C SER A 117 -4.50 13.01 -12.94
N GLU A 118 -5.29 13.76 -12.17
CA GLU A 118 -4.89 14.26 -10.86
C GLU A 118 -4.83 13.12 -9.84
N THR A 119 -5.84 12.25 -9.83
CA THR A 119 -5.91 11.09 -8.93
C THR A 119 -4.85 10.05 -9.28
N GLU A 120 -4.68 9.82 -10.58
CA GLU A 120 -3.66 8.93 -11.11
C GLU A 120 -2.29 9.37 -10.65
N SER A 121 -1.97 10.68 -10.61
CA SER A 121 -0.66 11.15 -10.14
C SER A 121 -0.28 10.72 -8.71
N PHE A 122 -1.26 10.49 -7.83
CA PHE A 122 -1.05 9.98 -6.47
C PHE A 122 -0.87 8.46 -6.41
N LEU A 123 -1.28 7.74 -7.46
CA LEU A 123 -1.23 6.29 -7.56
C LEU A 123 -0.10 5.83 -8.51
N VAL A 124 0.12 6.54 -9.60
CA VAL A 124 0.97 6.19 -10.74
C VAL A 124 1.54 7.45 -11.35
N SER A 125 2.82 7.44 -11.71
CA SER A 125 3.40 8.55 -12.46
C SER A 125 3.08 8.49 -13.96
N SER A 126 3.39 9.59 -14.66
CA SER A 126 3.27 9.70 -16.12
C SER A 126 4.11 8.70 -16.92
N ARG A 127 5.04 7.97 -16.28
CA ARG A 127 5.82 6.89 -16.91
C ARG A 127 5.40 5.51 -16.44
N GLU A 128 4.15 5.36 -15.97
CA GLU A 128 3.56 4.08 -15.56
C GLU A 128 4.21 3.41 -14.34
N ILE A 129 5.01 4.15 -13.59
CA ILE A 129 5.66 3.61 -12.40
C ILE A 129 4.77 3.91 -11.19
N PRO A 130 4.51 2.92 -10.32
CA PRO A 130 3.80 3.10 -9.06
C PRO A 130 4.32 4.30 -8.25
N ALA A 131 3.46 5.30 -8.05
CA ALA A 131 3.71 6.40 -7.12
C ALA A 131 3.05 6.11 -5.76
N GLY A 132 1.89 5.44 -5.76
CA GLY A 132 1.19 4.95 -4.59
C GLY A 132 1.76 3.64 -4.05
N LEU A 133 1.25 3.21 -2.90
CA LEU A 133 1.71 2.00 -2.22
C LEU A 133 0.86 0.78 -2.59
N PHE A 134 1.39 -0.09 -3.44
CA PHE A 134 0.71 -1.32 -3.91
C PHE A 134 1.27 -2.56 -3.20
N ALA A 135 1.18 -2.55 -1.87
CA ALA A 135 1.60 -3.66 -1.03
C ALA A 135 0.44 -4.57 -0.61
N GLY A 136 -0.79 -4.23 -0.99
CA GLY A 136 -1.98 -5.02 -0.71
C GLY A 136 -2.17 -6.20 -1.67
N THR A 137 -3.42 -6.64 -1.77
CA THR A 137 -3.84 -7.76 -2.61
C THR A 137 -4.12 -7.35 -4.05
N MET A 138 -4.38 -6.06 -4.30
CA MET A 138 -4.69 -5.52 -5.62
C MET A 138 -3.41 -5.01 -6.31
N GLY A 139 -3.31 -5.27 -7.60
CA GLY A 139 -2.20 -4.82 -8.44
C GLY A 139 -2.42 -3.43 -9.03
N LEU A 140 -1.37 -2.85 -9.60
CA LEU A 140 -1.44 -1.55 -10.30
C LEU A 140 -2.56 -1.49 -11.34
N ASP A 141 -2.67 -2.53 -12.17
CA ASP A 141 -3.67 -2.60 -13.26
C ASP A 141 -5.10 -2.68 -12.72
N ASP A 142 -5.28 -3.30 -11.56
CA ASP A 142 -6.57 -3.31 -10.87
C ASP A 142 -6.99 -1.89 -10.49
N PHE A 143 -6.09 -1.08 -9.92
CA PHE A 143 -6.38 0.31 -9.58
C PHE A 143 -6.58 1.21 -10.81
N ARG A 144 -5.81 0.99 -11.88
CA ARG A 144 -6.02 1.68 -13.17
C ARG A 144 -7.42 1.40 -13.73
N SER A 145 -7.85 0.15 -13.69
CA SER A 145 -9.19 -0.20 -14.14
C SER A 145 -10.28 0.48 -13.32
N LEU A 146 -10.10 0.62 -12.00
CA LEU A 146 -11.02 1.36 -11.13
C LEU A 146 -11.03 2.86 -11.43
N LEU A 147 -9.87 3.46 -11.66
CA LEU A 147 -9.76 4.88 -12.03
C LEU A 147 -10.48 5.21 -13.34
N ALA A 148 -10.44 4.30 -14.30
CA ALA A 148 -11.09 4.46 -15.60
C ALA A 148 -12.62 4.41 -15.52
N LEU A 149 -13.18 3.89 -14.43
CA LEU A 149 -14.64 3.83 -14.27
C LEU A 149 -15.25 5.22 -14.05
N PRO A 150 -16.42 5.51 -14.64
CA PRO A 150 -16.99 6.84 -14.62
C PRO A 150 -17.67 7.18 -13.28
N THR A 151 -18.19 6.19 -12.56
CA THR A 151 -19.05 6.41 -11.38
C THR A 151 -18.62 5.60 -10.17
N LEU A 152 -19.00 6.10 -8.98
CA LEU A 152 -18.82 5.43 -7.70
C LEU A 152 -19.51 4.06 -7.65
N ASP A 153 -20.72 3.95 -8.21
CA ASP A 153 -21.45 2.68 -8.33
C ASP A 153 -20.68 1.64 -9.15
N ALA A 154 -20.09 2.06 -10.27
CA ALA A 154 -19.27 1.16 -11.08
C ALA A 154 -18.03 0.71 -10.31
N VAL A 155 -17.36 1.62 -9.60
CA VAL A 155 -16.18 1.31 -8.78
C VAL A 155 -16.55 0.31 -7.69
N ALA A 156 -17.62 0.56 -6.93
CA ALA A 156 -18.10 -0.33 -5.88
C ALA A 156 -18.51 -1.71 -6.42
N THR A 157 -19.13 -1.76 -7.60
CA THR A 157 -19.50 -3.01 -8.28
C THR A 157 -18.27 -3.81 -8.69
N GLN A 158 -17.28 -3.17 -9.31
CA GLN A 158 -16.04 -3.86 -9.67
C GLN A 158 -15.29 -4.35 -8.42
N LEU A 159 -15.38 -3.59 -7.32
CA LEU A 159 -14.77 -3.93 -6.03
C LEU A 159 -15.39 -5.16 -5.34
N VAL A 160 -16.51 -5.69 -5.83
CA VAL A 160 -17.10 -6.98 -5.37
C VAL A 160 -16.10 -8.13 -5.53
N ARG A 161 -15.36 -8.19 -6.64
CA ARG A 161 -14.43 -9.31 -6.92
C ARG A 161 -13.26 -9.40 -5.93
N TYR A 162 -12.97 -8.32 -5.21
CA TYR A 162 -11.92 -8.25 -4.19
C TYR A 162 -12.46 -8.25 -2.76
N GLY A 163 -13.78 -8.43 -2.59
CA GLY A 163 -14.42 -8.52 -1.29
C GLY A 163 -14.80 -7.18 -0.63
N TYR A 164 -14.67 -6.05 -1.33
CA TYR A 164 -15.06 -4.73 -0.79
C TYR A 164 -16.49 -4.31 -1.16
N GLY A 165 -17.08 -4.92 -2.19
CA GLY A 165 -18.44 -4.58 -2.63
C GLY A 165 -19.51 -4.78 -1.55
N GLY A 166 -19.38 -5.79 -0.69
CA GLY A 166 -20.34 -6.07 0.37
C GLY A 166 -20.50 -4.96 1.40
N VAL A 167 -19.46 -4.14 1.60
CA VAL A 167 -19.51 -2.99 2.52
C VAL A 167 -19.83 -1.68 1.82
N LEU A 168 -19.54 -1.57 0.51
CA LEU A 168 -19.76 -0.35 -0.26
C LEU A 168 -21.17 -0.27 -0.86
N LEU A 169 -21.64 -1.34 -1.52
CA LEU A 169 -22.91 -1.33 -2.27
C LEU A 169 -24.12 -0.87 -1.43
N PRO A 170 -24.31 -1.31 -0.16
CA PRO A 170 -25.45 -0.89 0.64
C PRO A 170 -25.45 0.62 0.99
N LEU A 171 -24.30 1.29 0.86
CA LEU A 171 -24.11 2.69 1.24
C LEU A 171 -24.21 3.64 0.04
N LEU A 172 -24.28 3.13 -1.18
CA LEU A 172 -24.35 3.94 -2.40
C LEU A 172 -25.63 4.77 -2.48
N GLU A 173 -26.79 4.22 -2.06
CA GLU A 173 -28.05 4.97 -2.04
C GLU A 173 -28.00 6.13 -1.03
N THR A 174 -27.34 5.91 0.12
CA THR A 174 -27.12 6.96 1.11
C THR A 174 -26.23 8.05 0.54
N TYR A 175 -25.10 7.68 -0.09
CA TYR A 175 -24.23 8.62 -0.77
C TYR A 175 -24.96 9.40 -1.86
N ALA A 176 -25.79 8.76 -2.69
CA ALA A 176 -26.53 9.43 -3.75
C ALA A 176 -27.51 10.49 -3.22
N ARG A 177 -28.00 10.34 -1.98
CA ARG A 177 -28.89 11.32 -1.33
C ARG A 177 -28.14 12.41 -0.58
N THR A 178 -27.04 12.09 0.08
CA THR A 178 -26.33 13.01 0.98
C THR A 178 -25.10 13.65 0.36
N HIS A 179 -24.57 13.06 -0.71
CA HIS A 179 -23.24 13.31 -1.26
C HIS A 179 -22.10 13.20 -0.23
N ASP A 180 -22.35 12.52 0.89
CA ASP A 180 -21.36 12.29 1.94
C ASP A 180 -20.62 10.98 1.69
N ILE A 181 -19.33 11.08 1.36
CA ILE A 181 -18.44 9.93 1.11
C ILE A 181 -17.96 9.29 2.42
N PHE A 182 -18.03 10.00 3.55
CA PHE A 182 -17.46 9.54 4.82
C PHE A 182 -17.99 8.17 5.29
N PRO A 183 -19.28 7.82 5.14
CA PRO A 183 -19.79 6.49 5.45
C PRO A 183 -19.12 5.37 4.65
N LEU A 184 -18.85 5.59 3.36
CA LEU A 184 -18.19 4.60 2.49
C LEU A 184 -16.74 4.36 2.95
N LEU A 185 -15.99 5.44 3.20
CA LEU A 185 -14.60 5.35 3.69
C LEU A 185 -14.53 4.68 5.07
N THR A 186 -15.44 5.05 5.97
CA THR A 186 -15.51 4.46 7.32
C THR A 186 -15.89 2.98 7.27
N ALA A 187 -16.77 2.58 6.35
CA ALA A 187 -17.15 1.18 6.18
C ALA A 187 -15.96 0.31 5.74
N LEU A 188 -15.14 0.79 4.80
CA LEU A 188 -13.90 0.12 4.41
C LEU A 188 -12.93 -0.04 5.58
N GLN A 189 -12.74 1.02 6.36
CA GLN A 189 -11.86 0.96 7.55
C GLN A 189 -12.39 -0.01 8.60
N ARG A 190 -13.70 -0.01 8.89
CA ARG A 190 -14.28 -0.99 9.82
C ARG A 190 -14.17 -2.42 9.31
N ASP A 191 -14.33 -2.64 8.01
CA ASP A 191 -14.14 -3.95 7.39
C ASP A 191 -12.70 -4.46 7.53
N TYR A 192 -11.73 -3.58 7.30
CA TYR A 192 -10.31 -3.88 7.50
C TYR A 192 -10.02 -4.37 8.90
N TYR A 193 -10.34 -3.58 9.92
CA TYR A 193 -10.02 -3.91 11.31
C TYR A 193 -10.75 -5.17 11.76
N ARG A 194 -12.00 -5.37 11.30
CA ARG A 194 -12.77 -6.59 11.57
C ARG A 194 -12.09 -7.82 10.95
N THR A 195 -11.78 -7.75 9.66
CA THR A 195 -11.13 -8.87 8.95
C THR A 195 -9.75 -9.18 9.54
N LEU A 196 -8.97 -8.15 9.88
CA LEU A 196 -7.68 -8.34 10.52
C LEU A 196 -7.82 -9.05 11.88
N LEU A 197 -8.75 -8.59 12.72
CA LEU A 197 -9.03 -9.21 14.02
C LEU A 197 -9.55 -10.64 13.88
N GLU A 198 -10.41 -10.92 12.90
CA GLU A 198 -10.90 -12.27 12.64
C GLU A 198 -9.78 -13.19 12.15
N SER A 199 -8.93 -12.71 11.24
CA SER A 199 -7.80 -13.47 10.73
C SER A 199 -6.76 -13.80 11.81
N SER A 200 -6.63 -12.97 12.85
CA SER A 200 -5.69 -13.21 13.96
C SER A 200 -6.24 -14.20 15.00
N LYS A 201 -7.58 -14.33 15.16
CA LYS A 201 -8.17 -15.32 16.08
C LYS A 201 -7.82 -16.77 15.73
N PHE A 202 -7.65 -17.05 14.45
CA PHE A 202 -7.29 -18.39 13.96
C PHE A 202 -5.79 -18.58 13.81
N PHE A 203 -4.98 -17.56 14.11
CA PHE A 203 -3.54 -17.65 14.09
C PHE A 203 -3.04 -18.33 15.38
N GLN A 204 -2.59 -19.57 15.25
CA GLN A 204 -1.91 -20.31 16.33
C GLN A 204 -0.40 -20.28 16.06
N GLY A 205 0.26 -19.20 16.49
CA GLY A 205 1.71 -19.01 16.33
C GLY A 205 2.31 -18.25 17.49
#